data_AF-A0A9N9S337-F1
#
_entry.id   AF-A0A9N9S337-F1
#
_cell.length_a   1.000
_cell.length_b   1.000
_cell.length_c   1.000
_cell.angle_alpha   90.00
_cell.angle_beta   90.00
_cell.angle_gamma   90.00
#
_symmetry.space_group_name_H-M   'P 1'
#
loop_
_entity.id
_entity.type
_entity.pdbx_description
1 polymer ?
#
loop_
_entity_poly.entity_id
_entity_poly.type
_entity_poly.pdbx_seq_one_letter_code
_entity_poly.pdbx_strand_id
1 'polypeptide(L)'
;MQLDTFYYGKIPLILNGTKQEVLDFTATEVQIEAAFEMFRQFPTIESFTLIINNTDICSDAIEKVINPKTYLFDKLDEFKLIDKSGFRGLFGVFLGFFKNLRNIKKLTFDTQDRNILVILEECLPKMRNLEEICLTSKLPNSVKRFEIIKKLVKGLKKLTIPAELVTIAEKIFDIQVEIVEIQP
;
A
#
# COMPACT_ATOMS: atom_id res chain seq x y z
N MET A 1 7.18 -20.29 19.75
CA MET A 1 6.62 -20.39 18.39
C MET A 1 7.75 -20.85 17.49
N GLN A 2 7.72 -22.09 17.00
CA GLN A 2 8.71 -22.61 16.04
C GLN A 2 8.20 -22.30 14.63
N LEU A 3 8.92 -21.46 13.90
CA LEU A 3 8.64 -21.07 12.52
C LEU A 3 9.53 -21.93 11.62
N ASP A 4 9.08 -23.15 11.34
CA ASP A 4 9.77 -24.04 10.43
C ASP A 4 9.40 -23.66 8.99
N THR A 5 10.43 -23.30 8.21
CA THR A 5 10.50 -23.05 6.76
C THR A 5 10.11 -21.68 6.20
N PHE A 6 11.08 -21.07 5.49
CA PHE A 6 11.02 -19.80 4.77
C PHE A 6 11.24 -19.99 3.26
N TYR A 7 10.52 -19.23 2.43
CA TYR A 7 10.76 -19.13 0.98
C TYR A 7 10.78 -17.68 0.52
N TYR A 8 11.64 -17.40 -0.46
CA TYR A 8 12.07 -16.08 -0.91
C TYR A 8 11.53 -15.79 -2.33
N GLY A 9 11.07 -14.56 -2.59
CA GLY A 9 10.33 -14.15 -3.81
C GLY A 9 8.81 -14.40 -3.70
N LYS A 10 7.93 -13.73 -4.50
CA LYS A 10 6.44 -13.80 -4.46
C LYS A 10 5.88 -14.44 -3.17
N ILE A 11 6.14 -13.80 -2.03
CA ILE A 11 6.29 -14.51 -0.76
C ILE A 11 4.91 -14.86 -0.21
N PRO A 12 4.60 -16.13 0.05
CA PRO A 12 3.41 -16.54 0.79
C PRO A 12 3.68 -16.51 2.30
N LEU A 13 2.79 -15.87 3.07
CA LEU A 13 2.85 -15.80 4.52
C LEU A 13 2.50 -17.19 5.11
N ILE A 14 3.38 -17.86 5.86
CA ILE A 14 3.03 -19.15 6.47
C ILE A 14 2.56 -18.92 7.91
N LEU A 15 1.29 -19.19 8.19
CA LEU A 15 0.70 -19.08 9.53
C LEU A 15 0.22 -20.46 10.00
N ASN A 16 0.65 -20.87 11.20
CA ASN A 16 0.27 -22.15 11.81
C ASN A 16 0.54 -23.39 10.92
N GLY A 17 1.63 -23.38 10.15
CA GLY A 17 1.98 -24.47 9.24
C GLY A 17 1.23 -24.47 7.90
N THR A 18 0.34 -23.50 7.66
CA THR A 18 -0.37 -23.34 6.38
C THR A 18 0.23 -22.20 5.58
N LYS A 19 0.66 -22.50 4.35
CA LYS A 19 1.10 -21.52 3.37
C LYS A 19 -0.09 -20.66 2.95
N GLN A 20 -0.13 -19.40 3.39
CA GLN A 20 -1.07 -18.40 2.88
C GLN A 20 -0.44 -17.77 1.66
N GLU A 21 -1.09 -17.88 0.51
CA GLU A 21 -0.76 -16.99 -0.59
C GLU A 21 -1.08 -15.56 -0.16
N VAL A 22 -0.18 -14.61 -0.39
CA VAL A 22 -0.41 -13.18 -0.06
C VAL A 22 -1.63 -12.57 -0.79
N LEU A 23 -2.26 -13.36 -1.67
CA LEU A 23 -3.56 -13.12 -2.28
C LEU A 23 -4.73 -13.04 -1.29
N ASP A 24 -4.61 -13.63 -0.09
CA ASP A 24 -5.64 -13.64 0.97
C ASP A 24 -5.09 -13.12 2.31
N PHE A 25 -4.73 -11.84 2.38
CA PHE A 25 -4.40 -11.22 3.68
C PHE A 25 -5.69 -10.78 4.38
N THR A 26 -6.16 -11.60 5.33
CA THR A 26 -7.08 -11.07 6.34
C THR A 26 -6.26 -10.16 7.26
N ALA A 27 -6.79 -9.02 7.65
CA ALA A 27 -6.04 -8.03 8.42
C ALA A 27 -6.21 -8.25 9.93
N THR A 28 -5.81 -9.44 10.41
CA THR A 28 -5.77 -9.71 11.86
C THR A 28 -4.46 -9.23 12.48
N GLU A 29 -4.45 -9.00 13.80
CA GLU A 29 -3.25 -8.67 14.58
C GLU A 29 -2.10 -9.65 14.28
N VAL A 30 -2.40 -10.96 14.30
CA VAL A 30 -1.45 -12.05 14.01
C VAL A 30 -0.86 -11.96 12.61
N GLN A 31 -1.69 -11.62 11.60
CA GLN A 31 -1.23 -11.48 10.22
C GLN A 31 -0.32 -10.26 10.02
N ILE A 32 -0.62 -9.16 10.71
CA ILE A 32 0.19 -7.93 10.66
C ILE A 32 1.52 -8.13 11.41
N GLU A 33 1.48 -8.75 12.59
CA GLU A 33 2.70 -9.15 13.32
C GLU A 33 3.58 -10.08 12.49
N ALA A 34 2.99 -11.08 11.84
CA ALA A 34 3.73 -12.00 10.99
C ALA A 34 4.34 -11.30 9.76
N ALA A 35 3.65 -10.32 9.19
CA ALA A 35 4.22 -9.48 8.15
C ALA A 35 5.44 -8.67 8.66
N PHE A 36 5.35 -8.05 9.85
CA PHE A 36 6.50 -7.34 10.42
C PHE A 36 7.66 -8.27 10.77
N GLU A 37 7.39 -9.45 11.33
CA GLU A 37 8.42 -10.45 11.59
C GLU A 37 9.08 -10.96 10.31
N MET A 38 8.32 -11.09 9.22
CA MET A 38 8.88 -11.40 7.90
C MET A 38 9.90 -10.34 7.47
N PHE A 39 9.57 -9.04 7.55
CA PHE A 39 10.53 -7.98 7.22
C PHE A 39 11.72 -7.93 8.19
N ARG A 40 11.54 -8.27 9.47
CA ARG A 40 12.64 -8.38 10.44
C ARG A 40 13.63 -9.48 10.05
N GLN A 41 13.11 -10.62 9.57
CA GLN A 41 13.91 -11.78 9.20
C GLN A 41 14.50 -11.66 7.79
N PHE A 42 13.81 -10.95 6.90
CA PHE A 42 14.23 -10.70 5.52
C PHE A 42 14.25 -9.19 5.24
N PRO A 43 15.28 -8.48 5.71
CA PRO A 43 15.39 -7.04 5.50
C PRO A 43 15.67 -6.66 4.04
N THR A 44 15.82 -7.64 3.16
CA THR A 44 16.11 -7.53 1.72
C THR A 44 14.86 -7.60 0.84
N ILE A 45 13.65 -7.60 1.42
CA ILE A 45 12.40 -7.54 0.65
C ILE A 45 12.27 -6.17 -0.03
N GLU A 46 12.22 -6.19 -1.36
CA GLU A 46 12.14 -4.98 -2.20
C GLU A 46 10.72 -4.68 -2.70
N SER A 47 9.82 -5.67 -2.70
CA SER A 47 8.43 -5.51 -3.13
C SER A 47 7.45 -6.23 -2.20
N PHE A 48 6.36 -5.56 -1.84
CA PHE A 48 5.33 -6.10 -0.96
C PHE A 48 3.93 -5.74 -1.45
N THR A 49 3.04 -6.73 -1.47
CA THR A 49 1.63 -6.54 -1.79
C THR A 49 0.80 -6.89 -0.56
N LEU A 50 -0.10 -6.00 -0.17
CA LEU A 50 -1.05 -6.18 0.92
C LEU A 50 -2.46 -6.30 0.31
N ILE A 51 -3.14 -7.42 0.51
CA ILE A 51 -4.45 -7.69 -0.12
C ILE A 51 -5.50 -7.93 0.96
N ILE A 52 -6.39 -6.98 1.17
CA ILE A 52 -7.36 -6.98 2.27
C ILE A 52 -8.70 -7.51 1.76
N ASN A 53 -9.05 -8.75 2.15
CA ASN A 53 -10.22 -9.47 1.62
C ASN A 53 -11.40 -9.63 2.59
N ASN A 54 -11.17 -9.65 3.91
CA ASN A 54 -12.23 -9.88 4.89
C ASN A 54 -12.12 -8.99 6.13
N THR A 55 -13.28 -8.61 6.63
CA THR A 55 -13.51 -7.64 7.71
C THR A 55 -13.61 -8.33 9.07
N ASP A 56 -12.54 -8.26 9.86
CA ASP A 56 -12.61 -8.29 11.33
C ASP A 56 -11.35 -7.62 11.88
N ILE A 57 -11.25 -6.34 11.55
CA ILE A 57 -10.08 -5.51 11.84
C ILE A 57 -10.36 -4.75 13.13
N CYS A 58 -9.84 -5.24 14.26
CA CYS A 58 -9.86 -4.50 15.51
C CYS A 58 -8.81 -3.37 15.44
N SER A 59 -9.26 -2.10 15.38
CA SER A 59 -8.40 -0.92 15.33
C SER A 59 -7.34 -0.89 16.44
N ASP A 60 -7.74 -1.29 17.64
CA ASP A 60 -6.93 -1.17 18.86
C ASP A 60 -5.79 -2.20 18.89
N ALA A 61 -6.02 -3.38 18.31
CA ALA A 61 -4.99 -4.39 18.12
C ALA A 61 -3.92 -3.88 17.16
N ILE A 62 -4.35 -3.17 16.12
CA ILE A 62 -3.47 -2.74 15.04
C ILE A 62 -2.63 -1.55 15.44
N GLU A 63 -3.16 -0.57 16.19
CA GLU A 63 -2.37 0.57 16.71
C GLU A 63 -1.16 0.13 17.55
N LYS A 64 -1.26 -0.97 18.31
CA LYS A 64 -0.15 -1.53 19.10
C LYS A 64 0.94 -2.18 18.24
N VAL A 65 0.55 -2.82 17.15
CA VAL A 65 1.48 -3.48 16.22
C VAL A 65 2.12 -2.47 15.25
N ILE A 66 1.49 -1.31 15.05
CA ILE A 66 1.81 -0.32 14.01
C ILE A 66 2.93 0.67 14.34
N ASN A 67 3.69 0.47 15.42
CA ASN A 67 4.90 1.24 15.69
C ASN A 67 6.17 0.38 15.60
N PRO A 68 6.42 -0.30 14.45
CA PRO A 68 7.65 -1.05 14.25
C PRO A 68 8.85 -0.11 14.26
N LYS A 69 10.04 -0.65 14.52
CA LYS A 69 11.28 0.12 14.38
C LYS A 69 11.39 0.65 12.94
N THR A 70 11.72 1.93 12.80
CA THR A 70 11.60 2.71 11.55
C THR A 70 12.39 2.18 10.34
N TYR A 71 13.33 1.25 10.54
CA TYR A 71 14.20 0.71 9.49
C TYR A 71 13.67 -0.56 8.83
N LEU A 72 12.54 -1.10 9.31
CA LEU A 72 12.04 -2.40 8.88
C LEU A 72 11.72 -2.47 7.36
N PHE A 73 11.42 -1.32 6.76
CA PHE A 73 11.04 -1.18 5.36
C PHE A 73 12.10 -0.47 4.51
N ASP A 74 13.34 -0.36 5.00
CA ASP A 74 14.35 0.48 4.34
C ASP A 74 14.71 0.02 2.92
N LYS A 75 14.58 -1.28 2.63
CA LYS A 75 14.82 -1.86 1.31
C LYS A 75 13.57 -1.99 0.45
N LEU A 76 12.40 -1.70 1.01
CA LEU A 76 11.14 -1.82 0.28
C LEU A 76 11.04 -0.66 -0.73
N ASP A 77 11.16 -0.99 -2.02
CA ASP A 77 11.09 -0.05 -3.13
C ASP A 77 9.69 -0.02 -3.75
N GLU A 78 8.95 -1.14 -3.72
CA GLU A 78 7.60 -1.25 -4.26
C GLU A 78 6.60 -1.69 -3.20
N PHE A 79 5.49 -0.95 -3.09
CA PHE A 79 4.37 -1.34 -2.25
C PHE A 79 3.05 -1.28 -3.03
N LYS A 80 2.27 -2.35 -2.93
CA LYS A 80 0.94 -2.45 -3.53
C LYS A 80 -0.10 -2.75 -2.46
N LEU A 81 -1.18 -1.99 -2.41
CA LEU A 81 -2.35 -2.29 -1.62
C LEU A 81 -3.52 -2.63 -2.53
N ILE A 82 -4.21 -3.71 -2.22
CA ILE A 82 -5.48 -4.10 -2.84
C ILE A 82 -6.52 -4.25 -1.73
N ASP A 83 -7.61 -3.50 -1.82
CA ASP A 83 -8.72 -3.55 -0.88
C ASP A 83 -9.96 -4.09 -1.60
N LYS A 84 -10.31 -5.34 -1.27
CA LYS A 84 -11.51 -6.03 -1.73
C LYS A 84 -12.58 -6.14 -0.63
N SER A 85 -12.32 -5.56 0.55
CA SER A 85 -13.17 -5.71 1.74
C SER A 85 -14.49 -4.94 1.65
N GLY A 86 -14.53 -3.89 0.82
CA GLY A 86 -15.69 -3.00 0.70
C GLY A 86 -15.96 -2.12 1.93
N PHE A 87 -15.04 -2.11 2.91
CA PHE A 87 -15.21 -1.36 4.16
C PHE A 87 -14.72 0.08 4.06
N ARG A 88 -15.37 1.01 4.79
CA ARG A 88 -14.94 2.41 4.89
C ARG A 88 -14.13 2.61 6.17
N GLY A 89 -12.92 3.14 6.07
CA GLY A 89 -12.09 3.46 7.26
C GLY A 89 -10.90 2.52 7.45
N LEU A 90 -10.69 1.60 6.51
CA LEU A 90 -9.58 0.65 6.52
C LEU A 90 -8.22 1.36 6.59
N PHE A 91 -8.10 2.46 5.85
CA PHE A 91 -6.90 3.26 5.81
C PHE A 91 -6.54 3.94 7.13
N GLY A 92 -7.53 4.28 7.96
CA GLY A 92 -7.27 4.83 9.30
C GLY A 92 -6.53 3.82 10.16
N VAL A 93 -6.91 2.55 10.05
CA VAL A 93 -6.32 1.45 10.82
C VAL A 93 -4.89 1.17 10.39
N PHE A 94 -4.57 1.24 9.10
CA PHE A 94 -3.22 0.99 8.58
C PHE A 94 -2.32 2.23 8.51
N LEU A 95 -2.79 3.38 8.99
CA LEU A 95 -2.11 4.66 8.82
C LEU A 95 -0.67 4.65 9.34
N GLY A 96 -0.40 4.05 10.49
CA GLY A 96 0.97 4.01 11.00
C GLY A 96 1.86 3.00 10.26
N PHE A 97 1.30 1.94 9.64
CA PHE A 97 2.06 1.08 8.72
C PHE A 97 2.55 1.94 7.54
N PHE A 98 1.64 2.71 6.92
CA PHE A 98 1.99 3.60 5.81
C PHE A 98 2.99 4.70 6.19
N LYS A 99 2.95 5.19 7.44
CA LYS A 99 3.92 6.19 7.95
C LYS A 99 5.36 5.67 8.00
N ASN A 100 5.56 4.35 7.98
CA ASN A 100 6.88 3.73 7.97
C ASN A 100 7.43 3.45 6.57
N LEU A 101 6.62 3.62 5.52
CA LEU A 101 7.02 3.42 4.13
C LEU A 101 7.82 4.62 3.58
N ARG A 102 9.07 4.81 3.99
CA ARG A 102 9.85 6.01 3.65
C ARG A 102 10.58 5.96 2.31
N ASN A 103 11.05 4.77 1.92
CA ASN A 103 11.95 4.60 0.78
C ASN A 103 11.26 4.11 -0.49
N ILE A 104 9.92 3.97 -0.46
CA ILE A 104 9.12 3.50 -1.59
C ILE A 104 9.38 4.38 -2.82
N LYS A 105 9.71 3.71 -3.93
CA LYS A 105 9.80 4.27 -5.28
C LYS A 105 8.51 4.13 -6.06
N LYS A 106 7.80 3.01 -5.86
CA LYS A 106 6.55 2.70 -6.55
C LYS A 106 5.44 2.34 -5.59
N LEU A 107 4.35 3.10 -5.65
CA LEU A 107 3.18 2.94 -4.79
C LEU A 107 1.94 2.64 -5.62
N THR A 108 1.29 1.51 -5.35
CA THR A 108 0.04 1.12 -6.03
C THR A 108 -1.10 1.03 -5.02
N PHE A 109 -2.21 1.71 -5.32
CA PHE A 109 -3.45 1.61 -4.58
C PHE A 109 -4.59 1.12 -5.47
N ASP A 110 -5.16 -0.01 -5.09
CA ASP A 110 -6.36 -0.59 -5.67
C ASP A 110 -7.45 -0.68 -4.60
N THR A 111 -8.22 0.39 -4.43
CA THR A 111 -9.16 0.53 -3.31
C THR A 111 -10.33 1.43 -3.67
N GLN A 112 -11.53 1.09 -3.22
CA GLN A 112 -12.69 1.97 -3.32
C GLN A 112 -12.93 2.79 -2.03
N ASP A 113 -12.00 2.77 -1.08
CA ASP A 113 -12.11 3.56 0.15
C ASP A 113 -11.78 5.04 -0.13
N ARG A 114 -12.73 5.91 0.22
CA ARG A 114 -12.64 7.36 0.06
C ARG A 114 -11.59 7.99 0.99
N ASN A 115 -11.20 7.28 2.05
CA ASN A 115 -10.17 7.72 2.99
C ASN A 115 -8.75 7.62 2.44
N ILE A 116 -8.56 7.16 1.19
CA ILE A 116 -7.27 7.24 0.52
C ILE A 116 -6.68 8.66 0.56
N LEU A 117 -7.51 9.70 0.56
CA LEU A 117 -7.07 11.09 0.69
C LEU A 117 -6.24 11.33 1.95
N VAL A 118 -6.61 10.72 3.07
CA VAL A 118 -5.87 10.83 4.35
C VAL A 118 -4.48 10.21 4.20
N ILE A 119 -4.36 9.07 3.53
CA ILE A 119 -3.05 8.48 3.23
C ILE A 119 -2.23 9.37 2.30
N LEU A 120 -2.85 9.92 1.25
CA LEU A 120 -2.16 10.79 0.32
C LEU A 120 -1.62 12.04 1.04
N GLU A 121 -2.41 12.65 1.92
CA GLU A 121 -2.03 13.85 2.66
C GLU A 121 -1.00 13.56 3.77
N GLU A 122 -1.15 12.48 4.53
CA GLU A 122 -0.28 12.19 5.69
C GLU A 122 0.98 11.39 5.37
N CYS A 123 0.95 10.54 4.34
CA CYS A 123 2.01 9.56 4.09
C CYS A 123 2.90 9.94 2.90
N LEU A 124 2.36 10.47 1.80
CA LEU A 124 3.19 10.86 0.65
C LEU A 124 4.34 11.82 1.00
N PRO A 125 4.16 12.84 1.86
CA PRO A 125 5.26 13.74 2.22
C PRO A 125 6.46 13.03 2.89
N LYS A 126 6.25 11.82 3.42
CA LYS A 126 7.28 11.01 4.09
C LYS A 126 8.00 10.06 3.13
N MET A 127 7.44 9.82 1.95
CA MET A 127 7.99 8.96 0.90
C MET A 127 8.95 9.77 0.02
N ARG A 128 10.23 9.79 0.39
CA ARG A 128 11.21 10.71 -0.22
C ARG A 128 11.65 10.32 -1.64
N ASN A 129 11.55 9.03 -1.97
CA ASN A 129 12.03 8.47 -3.22
C ASN A 129 10.89 8.09 -4.17
N LEU A 130 9.66 8.55 -3.91
CA LEU A 130 8.50 8.14 -4.69
C LEU A 130 8.56 8.71 -6.11
N GLU A 131 8.66 7.81 -7.09
CA GLU A 131 8.78 8.11 -8.51
C GLU A 131 7.55 7.66 -9.30
N GLU A 132 6.83 6.63 -8.82
CA GLU A 132 5.68 6.07 -9.51
C GLU A 132 4.49 5.91 -8.56
N ILE A 133 3.32 6.37 -9.02
CA ILE A 133 2.04 6.13 -8.34
C ILE A 133 1.08 5.47 -9.32
N CYS A 134 0.48 4.37 -8.89
CA CYS A 134 -0.60 3.69 -9.61
C CYS A 134 -1.88 3.75 -8.77
N LEU A 135 -2.93 4.35 -9.30
CA LEU A 135 -4.27 4.37 -8.69
C LEU A 135 -5.21 3.62 -9.62
N THR A 136 -5.61 2.41 -9.30
CA THR A 136 -6.42 1.58 -10.21
C THR A 136 -7.93 1.76 -10.04
N SER A 137 -8.34 2.49 -9.00
CA SER A 137 -9.75 2.61 -8.62
C SER A 137 -10.44 3.91 -9.05
N LYS A 138 -11.72 3.75 -9.41
CA LYS A 138 -12.65 4.81 -9.82
C LYS A 138 -13.24 5.54 -8.62
N LEU A 139 -12.43 6.32 -7.91
CA LEU A 139 -12.91 7.10 -6.77
C LEU A 139 -13.42 8.49 -7.18
N PRO A 140 -14.47 9.03 -6.50
CA PRO A 140 -14.86 10.42 -6.63
C PRO A 140 -13.74 11.37 -6.18
N ASN A 141 -13.76 12.63 -6.65
CA ASN A 141 -12.79 13.68 -6.34
C ASN A 141 -11.36 13.48 -6.90
N SER A 142 -11.22 12.92 -8.11
CA SER A 142 -9.93 12.73 -8.79
C SER A 142 -9.08 14.00 -8.94
N VAL A 143 -9.70 15.15 -9.19
CA VAL A 143 -8.99 16.45 -9.29
C VAL A 143 -8.23 16.74 -7.99
N LYS A 144 -8.91 16.71 -6.84
CA LYS A 144 -8.29 16.97 -5.53
C LYS A 144 -7.17 15.98 -5.24
N ARG A 145 -7.35 14.69 -5.57
CA ARG A 145 -6.30 13.67 -5.39
C ARG A 145 -5.05 14.01 -6.19
N PHE A 146 -5.21 14.37 -7.45
CA PHE A 146 -4.12 14.73 -8.35
C PHE A 146 -3.40 16.01 -7.90
N GLU A 147 -4.13 17.01 -7.43
CA GLU A 147 -3.53 18.22 -6.85
C GLU A 147 -2.69 17.92 -5.60
N ILE A 148 -3.19 17.07 -4.69
CA ILE A 148 -2.44 16.61 -3.52
C ILE A 148 -1.16 15.91 -3.95
N ILE A 149 -1.25 14.96 -4.88
CA ILE A 149 -0.09 14.23 -5.39
C ILE A 149 0.93 15.18 -6.02
N LYS A 150 0.50 16.08 -6.92
CA LYS A 150 1.39 17.07 -7.55
C LYS A 150 2.08 17.95 -6.51
N LYS A 151 1.35 18.37 -5.48
CA LYS A 151 1.86 19.25 -4.42
C LYS A 151 2.87 18.53 -3.52
N LEU A 152 2.62 17.27 -3.19
CA LEU A 152 3.36 16.55 -2.15
C LEU A 152 4.47 15.64 -2.69
N VAL A 153 4.43 15.26 -3.96
CA VAL A 153 5.40 14.34 -4.58
C VAL A 153 6.16 15.05 -5.69
N LYS A 154 7.30 15.65 -5.33
CA LYS A 154 8.13 16.44 -6.27
C LYS A 154 8.91 15.59 -7.27
N GLY A 155 9.21 14.33 -6.94
CA GLY A 155 10.00 13.42 -7.76
C GLY A 155 9.18 12.47 -8.64
N LEU A 156 7.87 12.69 -8.73
CA LEU A 156 6.98 11.80 -9.49
C LEU A 156 7.36 11.84 -10.98
N LYS A 157 7.67 10.68 -11.56
CA LYS A 157 8.00 10.51 -12.97
C LYS A 157 6.85 9.88 -13.76
N LYS A 158 6.06 9.04 -13.10
CA LYS A 158 5.00 8.25 -13.74
C LYS A 158 3.75 8.16 -12.87
N LEU A 159 2.60 8.36 -13.52
CA LEU A 159 1.28 8.21 -12.92
C LEU A 159 0.46 7.22 -13.76
N THR A 160 -0.01 6.14 -13.14
CA THR A 160 -0.83 5.11 -13.80
C THR A 160 -2.24 5.14 -13.24
N ILE A 161 -3.25 5.32 -14.09
CA ILE A 161 -4.64 5.61 -13.68
C ILE A 161 -5.67 5.00 -14.65
N PRO A 162 -6.96 4.93 -14.29
CA PRO A 162 -8.02 4.48 -15.20
C PRO A 162 -8.14 5.44 -16.39
N ALA A 163 -8.50 4.89 -17.56
CA ALA A 163 -8.60 5.63 -18.82
C ALA A 163 -9.45 6.92 -18.71
N GLU A 164 -10.57 6.88 -18.00
CA GLU A 164 -11.44 8.05 -17.83
C GLU A 164 -10.82 9.21 -17.04
N LEU A 165 -9.74 8.98 -16.29
CA LEU A 165 -9.09 10.01 -15.48
C LEU A 165 -7.90 10.67 -16.19
N VAL A 166 -7.48 10.15 -17.35
CA VAL A 166 -6.30 10.63 -18.10
C VAL A 166 -6.40 12.10 -18.44
N THR A 167 -7.52 12.53 -19.04
CA THR A 167 -7.71 13.94 -19.45
C THR A 167 -7.64 14.91 -18.27
N ILE A 168 -8.02 14.46 -17.06
CA ILE A 168 -7.91 15.28 -15.85
C ILE A 168 -6.45 15.30 -15.37
N ALA A 169 -5.77 14.15 -15.38
CA ALA A 169 -4.39 14.04 -14.97
C ALA A 169 -3.44 14.83 -15.89
N GLU A 170 -3.59 14.75 -17.19
CA GLU A 170 -2.76 15.49 -18.18
C GLU A 170 -2.88 17.01 -18.03
N LYS A 171 -4.01 17.52 -17.51
CA LYS A 171 -4.16 18.97 -17.22
C LYS A 171 -3.42 19.39 -15.95
N ILE A 172 -3.15 18.46 -15.05
CA ILE A 172 -2.54 18.72 -13.75
C ILE A 172 -1.05 18.39 -13.82
N PHE A 173 -0.65 17.32 -14.50
CA PHE A 173 0.69 16.77 -14.45
C PHE A 173 1.45 16.98 -15.75
N ASP A 174 2.71 17.37 -15.61
CA ASP A 174 3.68 17.49 -16.72
C ASP A 174 4.59 16.25 -16.78
N ILE A 175 4.03 15.05 -16.60
CA ILE A 175 4.77 13.78 -16.48
C ILE A 175 4.11 12.68 -17.32
N GLN A 176 4.76 11.50 -17.41
CA GLN A 176 4.18 10.35 -18.10
C GLN A 176 2.92 9.87 -17.38
N VAL A 177 1.78 9.92 -18.09
CA VAL A 177 0.50 9.37 -17.63
C VAL A 177 0.22 8.10 -18.43
N GLU A 178 0.02 6.98 -17.73
CA GLU A 178 -0.31 5.69 -18.33
C GLU A 178 -1.72 5.24 -17.93
N ILE A 179 -2.34 4.50 -18.84
CA ILE A 179 -3.68 3.95 -18.67
C ILE A 179 -3.58 2.54 -18.09
N VAL A 180 -4.36 2.27 -17.04
CA VAL A 180 -4.68 0.91 -16.61
C VAL A 180 -5.99 0.49 -17.27
N GLU A 181 -5.96 -0.61 -18.02
CA GLU A 181 -7.18 -1.31 -18.40
C GLU A 181 -7.75 -1.98 -17.15
N ILE A 182 -8.86 -1.44 -16.64
CA ILE A 182 -9.63 -2.12 -15.61
C ILE A 182 -10.39 -3.23 -16.33
N GLN A 183 -9.94 -4.48 -16.19
CA GLN A 183 -10.75 -5.61 -16.65
C GLN A 183 -12.07 -5.64 -15.87
N PRO A 184 -13.21 -5.79 -16.55
CA PRO A 184 -14.54 -5.78 -15.94
C PRO A 184 -14.75 -6.93 -14.95
#